data_AF-A0A8S3JTI3-F1
#
_entry.id   AF-A0A8S3JTI3-F1
#
_cell.length_a   1.000
_cell.length_b   1.000
_cell.length_c   1.000
_cell.angle_alpha   90.00
_cell.angle_beta   90.00
_cell.angle_gamma   90.00
#
_symmetry.space_group_name_H-M   'P 1'
#
loop_
_entity.id
_entity.type
_entity.pdbx_description
1 polymer ?
#
loop_
_entity_poly.entity_id
_entity_poly.type
_entity_poly.pdbx_seq_one_letter_code
_entity_poly.pdbx_strand_id
1 'polypeptide(L)'
;MAGLPEDLESAQVIEERWKRDGLQVTKPKYNILLSYPDNNKPNRVTLTSADGTIIIQTEGVEKAYDPTQPKTVNPFLAYTPNGTVSSTKLFYANYGRLEDLKHLASVVGNASLQGSI
;
A
#
# COMPACT_ATOMS: atom_id res chain seq x y z
N MET A 1 -11.23 1.33 -7.32
CA MET A 1 -10.92 0.76 -5.97
C MET A 1 -12.21 0.64 -5.21
N ALA A 2 -12.30 -0.33 -4.29
CA ALA A 2 -13.46 -0.47 -3.41
C ALA A 2 -13.84 0.88 -2.78
N GLY A 3 -15.13 1.21 -2.71
CA GLY A 3 -15.63 2.39 -1.98
C GLY A 3 -15.46 3.74 -2.69
N LEU A 4 -14.84 3.80 -3.87
CA LEU A 4 -14.78 5.01 -4.70
C LEU A 4 -16.01 5.13 -5.63
N PRO A 5 -16.34 6.33 -6.15
CA PRO A 5 -17.48 6.52 -7.05
C PRO A 5 -17.49 5.58 -8.26
N GLU A 6 -16.34 5.29 -8.86
CA GLU A 6 -16.22 4.44 -10.06
C GLU A 6 -16.58 2.97 -9.77
N ASP A 7 -16.36 2.52 -8.53
CA ASP A 7 -16.77 1.19 -8.05
C ASP A 7 -18.29 1.10 -7.90
N LEU A 8 -18.92 2.18 -7.43
CA LEU A 8 -20.38 2.29 -7.36
C LEU A 8 -21.01 2.33 -8.76
N GLU A 9 -20.42 3.07 -9.70
CA GLU A 9 -20.85 3.09 -11.10
C GLU A 9 -20.78 1.71 -11.74
N SER A 10 -19.68 0.99 -11.53
CA SER A 10 -19.51 -0.39 -12.02
C SER A 10 -20.59 -1.32 -11.43
N ALA A 11 -20.88 -1.20 -10.13
CA ALA A 11 -21.94 -1.96 -9.47
C ALA A 11 -23.34 -1.62 -10.02
N GLN A 12 -23.59 -0.36 -10.41
CA GLN A 12 -24.84 0.06 -11.06
C GLN A 12 -24.98 -0.56 -12.45
N VAL A 13 -23.92 -0.56 -13.27
CA VAL A 13 -23.94 -1.18 -14.61
C VAL A 13 -24.29 -2.67 -14.52
N ILE A 14 -23.70 -3.39 -13.57
CA ILE A 14 -23.99 -4.81 -13.34
C ILE A 14 -25.44 -5.01 -12.89
N GLU A 15 -25.89 -4.21 -11.93
CA GLU A 15 -27.27 -4.25 -11.43
C GLU A 15 -28.29 -4.05 -12.56
N GLU A 16 -28.09 -3.03 -13.39
CA GLU A 16 -28.96 -2.74 -14.54
C GLU A 16 -28.95 -3.86 -15.57
N ARG A 17 -27.76 -4.42 -15.85
CA ARG A 17 -27.62 -5.52 -16.80
C ARG A 17 -28.40 -6.74 -16.34
N TRP A 18 -28.23 -7.15 -15.09
CA TRP A 18 -28.91 -8.33 -14.54
C TRP A 18 -30.42 -8.16 -14.44
N LYS A 19 -30.90 -6.95 -14.11
CA LYS A 19 -32.33 -6.64 -14.17
C LYS A 19 -32.87 -6.78 -15.60
N ARG A 20 -32.13 -6.31 -16.61
CA ARG A 20 -32.50 -6.44 -18.03
C ARG A 20 -32.56 -7.89 -18.48
N ASP A 21 -31.66 -8.73 -17.96
CA ASP A 21 -31.63 -10.17 -18.24
C ASP A 21 -32.69 -10.97 -17.45
N GLY A 22 -33.56 -10.30 -16.68
CA GLY A 22 -34.70 -10.91 -15.99
C GLY A 22 -34.41 -11.44 -14.59
N LEU A 23 -33.25 -11.12 -14.01
CA LEU A 23 -32.88 -11.55 -12.66
C LEU A 23 -33.47 -10.64 -11.58
N GLN A 24 -33.80 -11.21 -10.43
CA GLN A 24 -34.02 -10.45 -9.21
C GLN A 24 -32.66 -10.06 -8.62
N VAL A 25 -32.43 -8.75 -8.45
CA VAL A 25 -31.13 -8.21 -8.04
C VAL A 25 -31.26 -7.40 -6.76
N THR A 26 -30.35 -7.65 -5.82
CA THR A 26 -30.17 -6.86 -4.60
C THR A 26 -28.75 -6.32 -4.52
N LYS A 27 -28.60 -5.06 -4.09
CA LYS A 27 -27.30 -4.41 -3.89
C LYS A 27 -27.18 -3.90 -2.44
N PRO A 28 -26.86 -4.78 -1.46
CA PRO A 28 -26.72 -4.38 -0.07
C PRO A 28 -25.54 -3.42 0.11
N LYS A 29 -25.65 -2.52 1.08
CA LYS A 29 -24.61 -1.55 1.44
C LYS A 29 -24.11 -1.82 2.85
N TYR A 30 -22.80 -1.75 3.03
CA TYR A 30 -22.16 -1.92 4.33
C TYR A 30 -21.21 -0.76 4.59
N ASN A 31 -21.22 -0.25 5.82
CA ASN A 31 -20.24 0.71 6.29
C ASN A 31 -19.08 -0.08 6.91
N ILE A 32 -17.97 -0.16 6.19
CA ILE A 32 -16.78 -0.91 6.60
C ILE A 32 -15.58 0.03 6.66
N LEU A 33 -14.59 -0.31 7.49
CA LEU A 33 -13.34 0.42 7.56
C LEU A 33 -12.49 0.11 6.33
N LEU A 34 -12.22 1.12 5.51
CA LEU A 34 -11.28 1.06 4.40
C LEU A 34 -10.05 1.91 4.71
N SER A 35 -8.95 1.63 4.01
CA SER A 35 -7.68 2.33 4.16
C SER A 35 -7.20 2.80 2.78
N TYR A 36 -6.83 4.08 2.67
CA TYR A 36 -6.30 4.71 1.46
C TYR A 36 -5.08 5.56 1.80
N PRO A 37 -4.13 5.73 0.87
CA PRO A 37 -3.01 6.64 1.05
C PRO A 37 -3.47 8.10 0.96
N ASP A 38 -2.67 9.01 1.52
CA ASP A 38 -2.84 10.45 1.29
C ASP A 38 -2.23 10.84 -0.06
N ASN A 39 -3.07 11.23 -1.01
CA ASN A 39 -2.63 11.63 -2.35
C ASN A 39 -1.79 12.92 -2.36
N ASN A 40 -1.93 13.78 -1.33
CA ASN A 40 -1.14 15.01 -1.18
C ASN A 40 0.19 14.76 -0.46
N LYS A 41 0.31 13.62 0.24
CA LYS A 41 1.51 13.20 0.96
C LYS A 41 1.86 11.75 0.60
N PRO A 42 2.40 11.49 -0.61
CA PRO A 42 2.75 10.15 -1.04
C PRO A 42 3.76 9.50 -0.10
N ASN A 43 3.59 8.20 0.15
CA ASN A 43 4.53 7.42 0.95
C ASN A 43 5.88 7.32 0.23
N ARG A 44 6.98 7.50 0.96
CA ARG A 44 8.33 7.46 0.40
C ARG A 44 9.29 6.75 1.33
N VAL A 45 10.30 6.11 0.74
CA VAL A 45 11.48 5.59 1.41
C VAL A 45 12.69 6.38 0.92
N THR A 46 13.52 6.83 1.85
CA THR A 46 14.72 7.61 1.56
C THR A 46 15.95 6.93 2.16
N LEU A 47 17.06 6.98 1.43
CA LEU A 47 18.39 6.71 1.97
C LEU A 47 19.08 8.06 2.17
N THR A 48 19.49 8.33 3.40
CA THR A 48 20.15 9.59 3.78
C THR A 48 21.58 9.32 4.27
N SER A 49 22.50 10.23 3.98
CA SER A 49 23.83 10.25 4.60
C SER A 49 23.75 10.72 6.06
N ALA A 50 24.86 10.59 6.78
CA ALA A 50 24.94 10.95 8.20
C ALA A 50 24.70 12.44 8.49
N ASP A 51 24.95 13.32 7.51
CA ASP A 51 24.67 14.76 7.56
C ASP A 51 23.22 15.12 7.15
N GLY A 52 22.40 14.12 6.81
CA GLY A 52 20.98 14.30 6.46
C GLY A 52 20.73 14.54 4.97
N THR A 53 21.74 14.53 4.10
CA THR A 53 21.54 14.66 2.66
C THR A 53 20.84 13.42 2.10
N ILE A 54 19.78 13.63 1.30
CA ILE A 54 19.08 12.54 0.61
C ILE A 54 19.96 12.04 -0.54
N ILE A 55 20.34 10.76 -0.48
CA ILE A 55 21.12 10.07 -1.50
C ILE A 55 20.17 9.44 -2.52
N ILE A 56 19.14 8.74 -2.05
CA ILE A 56 18.12 8.07 -2.88
C ILE A 56 16.75 8.33 -2.27
N GLN A 57 15.75 8.52 -3.12
CA GLN A 57 14.36 8.62 -2.73
C GLN A 57 13.47 7.87 -3.72
N THR A 58 12.53 7.08 -3.21
CA THR A 58 11.48 6.47 -4.04
C THR A 58 10.50 7.54 -4.50
N GLU A 59 9.98 7.43 -5.73
CA GLU A 59 9.02 8.38 -6.31
C GLU A 59 7.74 8.55 -5.46
N GLY A 60 7.26 7.46 -4.85
CA GLY A 60 6.03 7.41 -4.05
C GLY A 60 4.73 7.42 -4.87
N VAL A 61 4.86 7.54 -6.20
CA VAL A 61 3.78 7.49 -7.18
C VAL A 61 4.23 6.62 -8.35
N GLU A 62 3.29 5.93 -8.99
CA GLU A 62 3.61 5.17 -10.20
C GLU A 62 3.61 6.08 -11.43
N LYS A 63 4.49 5.78 -12.38
CA LYS A 63 4.41 6.40 -13.71
C LYS A 63 3.19 5.82 -14.42
N ALA A 64 2.31 6.69 -14.89
CA ALA A 64 1.18 6.26 -15.71
C ALA A 64 1.71 5.53 -16.96
N TYR A 65 1.21 4.32 -17.19
CA TYR A 65 1.52 3.57 -18.41
C TYR A 65 0.95 4.27 -19.65
N ASP A 66 -0.23 4.86 -19.52
CA ASP A 66 -0.90 5.67 -20.53
C ASP A 66 -1.27 7.03 -19.92
N PRO A 67 -0.79 8.16 -20.47
CA PRO A 67 -1.05 9.50 -19.92
C PRO A 67 -2.52 9.93 -20.02
N THR A 68 -3.34 9.22 -20.80
CA THR A 68 -4.78 9.49 -20.92
C THR A 68 -5.60 8.78 -19.84
N GLN A 69 -5.00 7.84 -19.10
CA GLN A 69 -5.70 7.13 -18.03
C GLN A 69 -5.81 7.99 -16.76
N PRO A 70 -6.91 7.84 -16.00
CA PRO A 70 -7.05 8.49 -14.70
C PRO A 70 -5.91 8.05 -13.77
N LYS A 71 -5.52 8.94 -12.84
CA LYS A 71 -4.46 8.65 -11.87
C LYS A 71 -4.78 7.37 -11.10
N THR A 72 -3.84 6.43 -11.12
CA THR A 72 -3.85 5.27 -10.25
C THR A 72 -3.56 5.68 -8.80
N VAL A 73 -3.99 4.85 -7.86
CA VAL A 73 -3.74 5.10 -6.45
C VAL A 73 -2.29 4.81 -6.10
N ASN A 74 -1.71 5.71 -5.31
CA ASN A 74 -0.30 5.62 -4.93
C ASN A 74 -0.02 4.29 -4.22
N PRO A 75 1.15 3.67 -4.45
CA PRO A 75 1.55 2.45 -3.76
C PRO A 75 1.51 2.61 -2.24
N PHE A 76 0.84 1.68 -1.55
CA PHE A 76 0.72 1.67 -0.10
C PHE A 76 0.40 0.28 0.42
N LEU A 77 0.61 0.07 1.72
CA LEU A 77 0.14 -1.11 2.43
C LEU A 77 -1.12 -0.73 3.20
N ALA A 78 -2.27 -1.29 2.82
CA ALA A 78 -3.52 -0.98 3.48
C ALA A 78 -3.48 -1.37 4.97
N TYR A 79 -4.12 -0.56 5.81
CA TYR A 79 -4.22 -0.74 7.26
C TYR A 79 -2.92 -0.56 8.06
N THR A 80 -1.82 -0.11 7.45
CA THR A 80 -0.63 0.28 8.22
C THR A 80 -0.84 1.58 8.99
N PRO A 81 -0.24 1.72 10.18
CA PRO A 81 -0.22 2.99 10.89
C PRO A 81 0.57 4.05 10.09
N ASN A 82 0.16 5.31 10.23
CA ASN A 82 0.95 6.43 9.73
C ASN A 82 2.15 6.68 10.65
N GLY A 83 3.33 6.90 10.07
CA GLY A 83 4.53 7.27 10.82
C GLY A 83 5.74 7.40 9.92
N THR A 84 6.71 8.20 10.36
CA THR A 84 8.04 8.29 9.76
C THR A 84 9.05 7.68 10.72
N VAL A 85 9.77 6.66 10.28
CA VAL A 85 10.82 5.99 11.04
C VAL A 85 12.12 6.05 10.27
N SER A 86 13.23 6.18 11.00
CA SER A 86 14.59 6.13 10.45
C SER A 86 15.43 5.17 11.25
N SER A 87 16.34 4.46 10.57
CA SER A 87 17.29 3.56 11.21
C SER A 87 18.61 3.56 10.44
N THR A 88 19.71 3.38 11.16
CA THR A 88 21.03 3.14 10.56
C THR A 88 21.24 1.67 10.20
N LYS A 89 20.28 0.80 10.54
CA LYS A 89 20.32 -0.64 10.29
C LYS A 89 19.22 -1.02 9.30
N LEU A 90 19.63 -1.59 8.18
CA LEU A 90 18.74 -2.15 7.16
C LEU A 90 19.14 -3.62 6.95
N PHE A 91 18.20 -4.55 7.15
CA PHE A 91 18.46 -5.97 6.92
C PHE A 91 17.56 -6.54 5.82
N TYR A 92 18.10 -7.48 5.05
CA TYR A 92 17.32 -8.25 4.08
C TYR A 92 16.73 -9.49 4.76
N ALA A 93 15.41 -9.64 4.70
CA ALA A 93 14.66 -10.70 5.36
C ALA A 93 13.87 -11.61 4.40
N ASN A 94 14.40 -11.89 3.20
CA ASN A 94 13.78 -12.78 2.20
C ASN A 94 12.28 -12.49 1.98
N TYR A 95 11.36 -13.43 2.30
CA TYR A 95 9.91 -13.24 2.16
C TYR A 95 9.23 -12.67 3.41
N GLY A 96 10.00 -12.32 4.46
CA GLY A 96 9.48 -11.75 5.70
C GLY A 96 8.71 -12.74 6.58
N ARG A 97 8.89 -14.05 6.38
CA ARG A 97 8.20 -15.08 7.17
C ARG A 97 8.86 -15.28 8.52
N LEU A 98 8.15 -15.95 9.43
CA LEU A 98 8.66 -16.20 10.78
C LEU A 98 9.99 -16.97 10.76
N GLU A 99 10.15 -17.94 9.86
CA GLU A 99 11.40 -18.69 9.67
C GLU A 99 12.54 -17.82 9.12
N ASP A 100 12.24 -16.88 8.21
CA ASP A 100 13.23 -15.96 7.66
C ASP A 100 13.74 -15.02 8.76
N LEU A 101 12.84 -14.49 9.60
CA LEU A 101 13.17 -13.65 10.75
C LEU A 101 13.95 -14.41 11.84
N LYS A 102 13.57 -15.65 12.13
CA LYS A 102 14.31 -16.52 13.08
C LYS A 102 15.72 -16.83 12.57
N HIS A 103 15.85 -17.11 11.29
CA HIS A 103 17.16 -17.33 10.68
C HIS A 103 18.01 -16.06 10.75
N LEU A 104 17.46 -14.91 10.33
CA LEU A 104 18.16 -13.64 10.41
C LEU A 104 18.61 -13.33 11.84
N ALA A 105 17.72 -13.50 12.82
CA ALA A 105 18.04 -13.36 14.25
C ALA A 105 19.18 -14.27 14.72
N SER A 106 19.27 -15.50 14.20
CA SER A 106 20.36 -16.42 14.54
C SER A 106 21.72 -15.98 13.98
N VAL A 107 21.72 -15.21 12.88
CA VAL A 107 22.93 -14.71 12.22
C VAL A 107 23.40 -13.37 12.82
N VAL A 108 22.48 -12.42 13.04
CA VAL A 108 22.84 -11.05 13.46
C VAL A 108 22.60 -10.78 14.96
N GLY A 109 21.90 -11.67 15.65
CA GLY A 109 21.48 -11.53 17.04
C GLY A 109 20.20 -10.69 17.20
N ASN A 110 19.33 -11.10 18.14
CA ASN A 110 18.03 -10.44 18.39
C ASN A 110 18.14 -8.94 18.72
N ALA A 111 19.14 -8.54 19.52
CA ALA A 111 19.34 -7.14 19.90
C ALA A 111 19.67 -6.24 18.68
N SER A 112 20.26 -6.82 17.63
CA SER A 112 20.59 -6.10 16.40
C SER A 112 19.35 -5.75 15.58
N LEU A 113 18.30 -6.59 15.62
CA LEU A 113 17.04 -6.42 14.88
C LEU A 113 16.10 -5.39 15.51
N GLN A 114 16.27 -5.07 16.79
CA GLN A 114 15.40 -4.10 17.43
C GLN A 114 15.66 -2.69 16.85
N GLY A 115 14.60 -2.07 16.32
CA GLY A 115 14.67 -0.74 15.70
C GLY A 115 15.40 -0.72 14.35
N SER A 116 15.68 -1.87 13.74
CA SER A 116 16.11 -1.93 12.35
C SER A 116 14.92 -1.79 11.40
N ILE A 117 15.23 -1.41 10.16
CA ILE A 117 14.34 -1.54 9.01
C ILE A 117 14.63 -2.86 8.30
#